data_AF-A0AAD3RT19-F1
#
_entry.id   AF-A0AAD3RT19-F1
#
_cell.length_a   1.000
_cell.length_b   1.000
_cell.length_c   1.000
_cell.angle_alpha   90.00
_cell.angle_beta   90.00
_cell.angle_gamma   90.00
#
_symmetry.space_group_name_H-M   'P 1'
#
loop_
_entity.id
_entity.type
_entity.pdbx_description
1 polymer ?
#
loop_
_entity_poly.entity_id
_entity_poly.type
_entity_poly.pdbx_seq_one_letter_code
_entity_poly.pdbx_strand_id
1 'polypeptide(L)' 'MNAEVRMTVRLPKWAVDFLDKVGEENFTSRNAEIVRSVKERMEAAGGASPNSTPAAGSEAAAR' A
#
# COMPACT_ATOMS: atom_id res chain seq x y z
N MET A 1 -7.90 13.43 10.42
CA MET A 1 -8.73 12.25 10.10
C MET A 1 -8.14 11.61 8.86
N ASN A 2 -7.68 10.36 8.91
CA ASN A 2 -7.38 9.62 7.69
C ASN A 2 -8.71 9.41 6.96
N ALA A 3 -8.88 10.07 5.82
CA ALA A 3 -10.09 9.92 5.01
C ALA A 3 -10.03 8.54 4.32
N GLU A 4 -10.55 7.52 4.99
CA GLU A 4 -10.70 6.19 4.40
C GLU A 4 -11.80 6.25 3.32
N VAL A 5 -11.43 5.99 2.06
CA VAL A 5 -12.37 5.88 0.95
C VAL A 5 -12.66 4.40 0.72
N ARG A 6 -13.94 4.02 0.76
CA ARG A 6 -14.40 2.66 0.46
C ARG A 6 -14.88 2.58 -0.98
N MET A 7 -14.47 1.53 -1.68
CA MET A 7 -14.87 1.28 -3.07
C MET A 7 -15.16 -0.21 -3.28
N THR A 8 -15.93 -0.51 -4.33
CA THR A 8 -16.19 -1.89 -4.77
C THR A 8 -15.48 -2.11 -6.11
N VAL A 9 -14.62 -3.12 -6.17
CA VAL A 9 -13.94 -3.53 -7.39
C VAL A 9 -14.41 -4.90 -7.84
N ARG A 10 -14.57 -5.09 -9.14
CA ARG A 10 -14.87 -6.40 -9.74
C ARG A 10 -13.56 -6.97 -10.27
N LEU A 11 -13.13 -8.09 -9.69
CA LEU A 11 -11.93 -8.79 -10.10
C LEU A 11 -12.31 -10.12 -10.75
N PRO A 12 -11.57 -10.58 -11.77
CA PRO A 12 -11.72 -11.93 -12.28
C PRO A 12 -11.35 -12.94 -11.19
N LYS A 13 -11.96 -14.14 -11.24
CA LYS A 13 -11.76 -15.18 -10.21
C LYS A 13 -10.28 -15.51 -9.97
N TRP A 14 -9.49 -15.62 -11.03
CA TRP A 14 -8.06 -15.92 -10.92
C TRP A 14 -7.28 -14.89 -10.09
N ALA A 15 -7.68 -13.61 -10.13
CA ALA A 15 -7.01 -12.56 -9.36
C ALA A 15 -7.36 -12.64 -7.87
N VAL A 16 -8.61 -12.99 -7.55
CA VAL A 16 -9.04 -13.22 -6.17
C VAL A 16 -8.31 -14.42 -5.58
N ASP A 17 -8.27 -15.53 -6.32
CA ASP A 17 -7.58 -16.76 -5.89
C ASP A 17 -6.07 -16.52 -5.68
N PHE A 18 -5.44 -15.71 -6.55
CA PHE A 18 -4.06 -15.27 -6.38
C PHE A 18 -3.86 -14.44 -5.11
N LEU A 19 -4.69 -13.41 -4.88
CA LEU A 19 -4.58 -12.54 -3.72
C LEU A 19 -4.81 -13.29 -2.39
N ASP A 20 -5.70 -14.30 -2.40
CA ASP A 20 -5.94 -15.16 -1.24
C ASP A 20 -4.72 -16.00 -0.91
N LYS A 21 -4.13 -16.66 -1.92
CA LYS A 21 -2.91 -17.45 -1.75
C LYS A 21 -1.75 -16.61 -1.21
N VAL A 22 -1.53 -15.43 -1.79
CA VAL A 22 -0.46 -14.52 -1.33
C VAL A 22 -0.75 -14.01 0.08
N GLY A 23 -2.01 -13.72 0.41
CA GLY A 23 -2.41 -13.33 1.75
C GLY A 23 -2.10 -14.41 2.80
N GLU A 24 -2.36 -15.68 2.48
CA GLU A 24 -2.01 -16.81 3.34
C GLU A 24 -0.50 -16.94 3.54
N GLU A 25 0.28 -16.88 2.45
CA GLU A 25 1.75 -16.96 2.49
C GLU A 25 2.38 -15.81 3.29
N ASN A 26 1.80 -14.61 3.22
CA ASN A 26 2.28 -13.41 3.90
C ASN A 26 1.65 -13.18 5.28
N PHE A 27 0.78 -14.09 5.75
CA PHE A 27 0.00 -13.93 6.99
C PHE A 27 -0.76 -12.60 7.09
N THR A 28 -1.40 -12.20 5.99
CA THR A 28 -2.12 -10.93 5.90
C THR A 28 -3.48 -11.08 5.21
N SER A 29 -4.22 -9.98 5.13
CA SER A 29 -5.54 -9.97 4.49
C SER A 29 -5.45 -9.66 3.00
N ARG A 30 -6.45 -10.11 2.24
CA ARG A 30 -6.64 -9.75 0.82
C ARG A 30 -6.60 -8.22 0.60
N ASN A 31 -7.21 -7.45 1.49
CA ASN A 31 -7.21 -5.98 1.39
C ASN A 31 -5.80 -5.40 1.56
N ALA A 32 -5.03 -5.92 2.52
CA ALA A 32 -3.64 -5.49 2.69
C ALA A 32 -2.79 -5.79 1.46
N GLU A 33 -3.01 -6.95 0.80
CA GLU A 33 -2.33 -7.29 -0.45
C GLU A 33 -2.73 -6.38 -1.62
N ILE A 34 -4.00 -6.02 -1.74
CA ILE A 34 -4.47 -5.04 -2.73
C ILE A 34 -3.79 -3.69 -2.50
N VAL A 35 -3.80 -3.19 -1.26
CA VAL A 35 -3.18 -1.90 -0.92
C VAL A 35 -1.68 -1.94 -1.17
N ARG A 36 -0.99 -3.02 -0.79
CA ARG A 36 0.44 -3.23 -1.03
C ARG A 36 0.75 -3.18 -2.54
N SER A 37 0.01 -3.94 -3.34
CA SER A 37 0.20 -3.99 -4.80
C SER A 37 -0.02 -2.63 -5.47
N VAL A 38 -1.05 -1.90 -5.05
CA VAL A 38 -1.33 -0.54 -5.55
C VAL A 38 -0.22 0.42 -5.16
N LYS A 39 0.24 0.37 -3.91
CA LYS A 39 1.34 1.22 -3.41
C LYS A 39 2.63 0.95 -4.17
N GLU A 40 3.05 -0.31 -4.31
CA GLU A 40 4.25 -0.69 -5.04
C GLU A 40 4.21 -0.21 -6.49
N ARG A 41 3.04 -0.36 -7.16
CA ARG A 41 2.85 0.13 -8.53
C ARG A 41 2.91 1.66 -8.62
N MET A 42 2.32 2.36 -7.64
CA MET A 42 2.35 3.82 -7.59
C MET A 42 3.78 4.35 -7.40
N GLU A 43 4.54 3.75 -6.48
CA GLU A 43 5.94 4.13 -6.21
C GLU A 43 6.82 3.86 -7.43
N ALA A 44 6.63 2.71 -8.10
CA ALA A 44 7.33 2.38 -9.35
C ALA A 44 7.00 3.36 -10.50
N ALA A 45 5.81 3.98 -10.49
CA ALA A 45 5.41 4.98 -11.47
C ALA A 45 5.95 6.40 -11.16
N GLY A 46 6.78 6.55 -10.12
CA GLY A 46 7.30 7.85 -9.69
C GLY A 46 6.31 8.70 -8.89
N GLY A 47 5.20 8.10 -8.42
CA GLY A 47 4.28 8.76 -7.51
C GLY A 47 4.91 8.90 -6.13
N ALA A 48 5.00 10.12 -5.62
CA ALA A 48 5.35 10.35 -4.21
C ALA A 48 4.25 9.74 -3.34
N SER A 49 4.62 8.83 -2.43
CA SER A 49 3.70 8.33 -1.39
C SER A 49 3.21 9.55 -0.57
N PRO A 50 1.91 9.91 -0.61
CA PRO A 50 1.40 11.09 0.11
C PRO A 50 1.44 10.91 1.64
N ASN A 51 1.80 9.72 2.12
CA ASN A 51 1.90 9.36 3.53
C ASN A 51 3.34 9.16 4.02
N SER A 52 4.34 9.66 3.29
CA SER A 52 5.69 9.81 3.82
C SER A 52 5.68 10.91 4.87
N THR A 53 5.32 10.57 6.12
CA THR A 53 5.65 11.42 7.26
C THR A 53 7.15 11.70 7.19
N PRO A 54 7.60 12.97 7.09
CA PRO A 54 9.01 13.27 7.10
C PRO A 54 9.57 12.71 8.41
N ALA A 55 10.59 11.86 8.31
CA ALA A 55 11.31 11.38 9.48
C ALA A 55 11.77 12.62 10.27
N ALA A 56 11.16 12.85 11.44
CA ALA A 56 11.66 13.84 12.37
C ALA A 56 13.07 13.42 12.77
N GLY A 57 14.07 14.23 12.38
CA GLY A 57 15.44 14.09 12.85
C GLY A 57 16.51 14.07 11.77
N SER A 58 16.69 15.17 11.04
CA SER A 58 18.04 15.59 10.63
C SER A 58 18.24 17.04 11.03
N GLU A 59 18.32 17.29 12.34
CA GLU A 59 18.91 18.53 12.86
C GLU A 59 20.43 18.38 12.76
N ALA A 60 20.93 18.44 11.54
CA ALA A 60 22.33 18.71 11.27
C ALA A 60 22.46 20.22 11.01
N ALA A 61 23.38 20.83 11.76
CA ALA A 61 23.99 22.13 11.51
C ALA A 61 23.14 23.38 11.81
N ALA A 62 23.14 23.79 13.09
CA ALA A 62 23.20 25.21 13.44
C ALA A 62 23.85 25.41 14.82
N ARG A 63 25.20 25.35 14.85
CA ARG A 63 26.15 26.20 15.60
C ARG A 63 27.43 25.43 15.93
#